data_AF-A0A836TIK3-F1
#
_entry.id   AF-A0A836TIK3-F1
#
_cell.length_a   1.000
_cell.length_b   1.000
_cell.length_c   1.000
_cell.angle_alpha   90.00
_cell.angle_beta   90.00
_cell.angle_gamma   90.00
#
_symmetry.space_group_name_H-M   'P 1'
#
loop_
_entity.id
_entity.type
_entity.pdbx_description
1 polymer ?
#
loop_
_entity_poly.entity_id
_entity_poly.type
_entity_poly.pdbx_seq_one_letter_code
_entity_poly.pdbx_strand_id
1 'polypeptide(L)'
;MKVDNFYADLPVTKEFSKIADLSSYIPLPDDWSTVISDVKNSTVAINRGEYKAVNITGVSVITSVLNVLRPLSVPYIFGGDGCSLCVPNHVLDVVRDALFATKAMSLTQFGLELRIGIVPISAIRKAGFDILVGKSQVSEHYTQAAFAGAGLEYAENLIKNDANETEFRIESANIVQADYSGLECRWENIPSQHGETISLIVKAKADNKIQEYKIYSEIINKINEIYGDESNSRPIYSAGLKQRLVLVY
;
A
#
# COMPACT_ATOMS: atom_id res chain seq x y z
N MET A 1 -12.64 -15.60 13.66
CA MET A 1 -13.04 -14.46 12.81
C MET A 1 -13.93 -14.98 11.69
N LYS A 2 -15.01 -14.27 11.35
CA LYS A 2 -15.59 -14.41 9.99
C LYS A 2 -14.51 -13.96 9.01
N VAL A 3 -14.40 -14.64 7.86
CA VAL A 3 -13.39 -14.36 6.83
C VAL A 3 -13.30 -12.86 6.55
N ASP A 4 -14.46 -12.21 6.38
CA ASP A 4 -14.62 -10.79 6.06
C ASP A 4 -14.12 -9.85 7.16
N ASN A 5 -14.13 -10.28 8.42
CA ASN A 5 -13.77 -9.44 9.56
C ASN A 5 -12.29 -9.54 9.95
N PHE A 6 -11.47 -10.34 9.26
CA PHE A 6 -10.06 -10.56 9.62
C PHE A 6 -9.34 -9.24 9.92
N TYR A 7 -9.36 -8.28 9.00
CA TYR A 7 -8.63 -7.01 9.16
C TYR A 7 -9.32 -6.04 10.13
N ALA A 8 -10.65 -6.08 10.20
CA ALA A 8 -11.42 -5.26 11.14
C ALA A 8 -11.08 -5.65 12.59
N ASP A 9 -10.99 -6.95 12.86
CA ASP A 9 -10.80 -7.55 14.18
C ASP A 9 -9.31 -7.66 14.60
N LEU A 10 -8.35 -7.24 13.75
CA LEU A 10 -6.93 -7.27 14.11
C LEU A 10 -6.64 -6.39 15.34
N PRO A 11 -5.78 -6.84 16.27
CA PRO A 11 -5.28 -6.00 17.35
C PRO A 11 -4.63 -4.73 16.81
N VAL A 12 -4.96 -3.59 17.42
CA VAL A 12 -4.43 -2.29 17.03
C VAL A 12 -3.35 -1.85 18.01
N THR A 13 -2.14 -1.59 17.51
CA THR A 13 -1.06 -0.98 18.32
C THR A 13 -1.05 0.54 18.19
N LYS A 14 -0.88 1.25 19.30
CA LYS A 14 -0.65 2.72 19.31
C LYS A 14 0.83 3.09 19.29
N GLU A 15 1.71 2.11 19.57
CA GLU A 15 3.15 2.31 19.61
C GLU A 15 3.75 1.92 18.27
N PHE A 16 4.30 2.90 17.54
CA PHE A 16 4.94 2.65 16.24
C PHE A 16 6.11 1.66 16.33
N SER A 17 6.86 1.67 17.43
CA SER A 17 7.97 0.72 17.65
C SER A 17 7.54 -0.75 17.60
N LYS A 18 6.27 -1.06 17.90
CA LYS A 18 5.72 -2.41 17.80
C LYS A 18 5.60 -2.91 16.35
N ILE A 19 5.78 -2.06 15.34
CA ILE A 19 5.84 -2.50 13.95
C ILE A 19 7.05 -3.41 13.68
N ALA A 20 8.12 -3.30 14.49
CA ALA A 20 9.29 -4.17 14.45
C ALA A 20 9.15 -5.41 15.37
N ASP A 21 7.98 -5.62 15.98
CA ASP A 21 7.67 -6.82 16.75
C ASP A 21 6.79 -7.76 15.92
N LEU A 22 7.43 -8.78 15.31
CA LEU A 22 6.75 -9.75 14.46
C LEU A 22 5.65 -10.54 15.20
N SER A 23 5.69 -10.63 16.54
CA SER A 23 4.66 -11.31 17.32
C SER A 23 3.30 -10.60 17.29
N SER A 24 3.28 -9.32 16.88
CA SER A 24 2.07 -8.52 16.72
C SER A 24 1.40 -8.69 15.34
N TYR A 25 1.97 -9.53 14.46
CA TYR A 25 1.46 -9.76 13.11
C TYR A 25 0.73 -11.09 13.04
N ILE A 26 -0.39 -11.10 12.31
CA ILE A 26 -1.23 -12.28 12.13
C ILE A 26 -1.19 -12.70 10.65
N PRO A 27 -0.96 -13.99 10.34
CA PRO A 27 -1.03 -14.48 8.96
C PRO A 27 -2.39 -14.25 8.33
N LEU A 28 -2.41 -13.89 7.04
CA LEU A 28 -3.66 -13.82 6.29
C LEU A 28 -4.34 -15.21 6.20
N PRO A 29 -5.67 -15.26 6.14
CA PRO A 29 -6.38 -16.50 5.87
C PRO A 29 -6.03 -17.07 4.47
N ASP A 30 -6.11 -18.40 4.30
CA ASP A 30 -5.82 -19.05 3.01
C ASP A 30 -6.81 -18.70 1.90
N ASP A 31 -8.04 -18.33 2.27
CA ASP A 31 -9.12 -17.93 1.37
C ASP A 31 -9.08 -16.44 1.03
N TRP A 32 -7.90 -15.82 1.11
CA TRP A 32 -7.62 -14.46 0.67
C TRP A 32 -6.68 -14.46 -0.53
N SER A 33 -6.60 -13.31 -1.17
CA SER A 33 -5.66 -13.02 -2.24
C SER A 33 -5.07 -11.62 -2.07
N THR A 34 -3.88 -11.41 -2.61
CA THR A 34 -3.23 -10.11 -2.69
C THR A 34 -3.45 -9.50 -4.07
N VAL A 35 -3.95 -8.27 -4.06
CA VAL A 35 -4.04 -7.38 -5.22
C VAL A 35 -2.73 -6.60 -5.33
N ILE A 36 -2.14 -6.56 -6.52
CA ILE A 36 -0.94 -5.78 -6.84
C ILE A 36 -1.28 -4.82 -7.98
N SER A 37 -0.81 -3.59 -7.87
CA SER A 37 -0.72 -2.66 -9.00
C SER A 37 0.62 -1.96 -9.05
N ASP A 38 1.09 -1.63 -10.26
CA ASP A 38 2.37 -0.99 -10.52
C ASP A 38 2.36 -0.23 -11.85
N VAL A 39 2.75 1.05 -11.85
CA VAL A 39 2.94 1.84 -13.06
C VAL A 39 4.26 1.46 -13.72
N LYS A 40 4.17 0.93 -14.94
CA LYS A 40 5.34 0.54 -15.72
C LYS A 40 6.19 1.77 -16.07
N ASN A 41 7.50 1.64 -15.89
CA ASN A 41 8.49 2.71 -16.14
C ASN A 41 8.19 4.01 -15.38
N SER A 42 7.59 3.92 -14.18
CA SER A 42 7.27 5.05 -13.30
C SER A 42 8.45 6.00 -13.09
N THR A 43 9.68 5.48 -12.92
CA THR A 43 10.89 6.29 -12.77
C THR A 43 11.12 7.24 -13.95
N VAL A 44 10.86 6.76 -15.18
CA VAL A 44 10.99 7.59 -16.39
C VAL A 44 9.91 8.65 -16.43
N ALA A 45 8.66 8.31 -16.08
CA ALA A 45 7.55 9.26 -16.00
C ALA A 45 7.81 10.34 -14.93
N ILE A 46 8.29 9.95 -13.74
CA ILE A 46 8.66 10.86 -12.65
C ILE A 46 9.76 11.83 -13.11
N ASN A 47 10.79 11.33 -13.79
CA ASN A 47 11.86 12.17 -14.34
C ASN A 47 11.38 13.17 -15.41
N ARG A 48 10.22 12.93 -16.03
CA ARG A 48 9.54 13.86 -16.95
C ARG A 48 8.61 14.85 -16.24
N GLY A 49 8.53 14.81 -14.91
CA GLY A 49 7.66 15.67 -14.11
C GLY A 49 6.24 15.13 -13.91
N GLU A 50 5.97 13.88 -14.28
CA GLU A 50 4.64 13.25 -14.21
C GLU A 50 4.36 12.58 -12.86
N TYR A 51 5.13 12.90 -11.83
CA TYR A 51 4.99 12.36 -10.46
C TYR A 51 3.54 12.38 -9.95
N LYS A 52 2.78 13.44 -10.22
CA LYS A 52 1.37 13.52 -9.80
C LYS A 52 0.50 12.49 -10.50
N ALA A 53 0.69 12.29 -11.80
CA ALA A 53 -0.08 11.32 -12.58
C ALA A 53 0.23 9.88 -12.14
N VAL A 54 1.51 9.59 -11.87
CA VAL A 54 1.97 8.31 -11.31
C VAL A 54 1.30 8.04 -9.96
N ASN A 55 1.37 9.01 -9.03
CA ASN A 55 0.75 8.86 -7.71
C ASN A 55 -0.77 8.75 -7.77
N ILE A 56 -1.43 9.59 -8.59
CA ILE A 56 -2.88 9.54 -8.79
C ILE A 56 -3.28 8.16 -9.32
N THR A 57 -2.52 7.58 -10.24
CA THR A 57 -2.77 6.22 -10.74
C THR A 57 -2.73 5.19 -9.61
N GLY A 58 -1.66 5.17 -8.80
CA GLY A 58 -1.53 4.19 -7.73
C GLY A 58 -2.61 4.32 -6.64
N VAL A 59 -2.94 5.55 -6.22
CA VAL A 59 -4.02 5.76 -5.23
C VAL A 59 -5.41 5.50 -5.81
N SER A 60 -5.62 5.71 -7.12
CA SER A 60 -6.90 5.40 -7.78
C SER A 60 -7.25 3.91 -7.71
N VAL A 61 -6.23 3.03 -7.71
CA VAL A 61 -6.44 1.59 -7.49
C VAL A 61 -6.97 1.36 -6.08
N ILE A 62 -6.34 1.95 -5.08
CA ILE A 62 -6.79 1.84 -3.68
C ILE A 62 -8.23 2.35 -3.55
N THR A 63 -8.52 3.55 -4.06
CA THR A 63 -9.86 4.16 -3.95
C THR A 63 -10.93 3.32 -4.65
N SER A 64 -10.69 2.90 -5.90
CA SER A 64 -11.68 2.12 -6.65
C SER A 64 -11.99 0.77 -5.99
N VAL A 65 -10.96 0.07 -5.52
CA VAL A 65 -11.14 -1.20 -4.80
C VAL A 65 -11.86 -0.98 -3.46
N LEU A 66 -11.45 0.00 -2.65
CA LEU A 66 -12.12 0.26 -1.37
C LEU A 66 -13.59 0.66 -1.55
N ASN A 67 -13.92 1.41 -2.61
CA ASN A 67 -15.29 1.85 -2.88
C ASN A 67 -16.22 0.67 -3.22
N VAL A 68 -15.77 -0.30 -4.03
CA VAL A 68 -16.59 -1.49 -4.36
C VAL A 68 -16.69 -2.48 -3.20
N LEU A 69 -15.76 -2.43 -2.24
CA LEU A 69 -15.74 -3.34 -1.09
C LEU A 69 -16.58 -2.85 0.10
N ARG A 70 -17.03 -1.59 0.15
CA ARG A 70 -17.75 -1.07 1.32
C ARG A 70 -18.94 -1.96 1.70
N PRO A 71 -19.13 -2.28 3.00
CA PRO A 71 -18.41 -1.77 4.17
C PRO A 71 -17.18 -2.60 4.61
N LEU A 72 -16.71 -3.55 3.81
CA LEU A 72 -15.59 -4.44 4.14
C LEU A 72 -14.29 -3.64 4.35
N SER A 73 -13.60 -3.93 5.45
CA SER A 73 -12.28 -3.34 5.74
C SER A 73 -11.18 -4.30 5.31
N VAL A 74 -10.21 -3.81 4.54
CA VAL A 74 -9.08 -4.60 4.02
C VAL A 74 -7.74 -3.88 4.25
N PRO A 75 -6.64 -4.61 4.50
CA PRO A 75 -5.32 -4.02 4.65
C PRO A 75 -4.79 -3.61 3.29
N TYR A 76 -4.16 -2.45 3.23
CA TYR A 76 -3.47 -1.96 2.04
C TYR A 76 -2.23 -1.15 2.38
N ILE A 77 -1.31 -1.05 1.42
CA ILE A 77 -0.15 -0.17 1.45
C ILE A 77 0.04 0.49 0.08
N PHE A 78 0.32 1.78 0.11
CA PHE A 78 0.61 2.58 -1.08
C PHE A 78 2.13 2.63 -1.30
N GLY A 79 2.58 2.33 -2.51
CA GLY A 79 4.00 2.31 -2.89
C GLY A 79 4.49 3.59 -3.58
N GLY A 80 3.60 4.52 -3.93
CA GLY A 80 3.90 5.70 -4.74
C GLY A 80 3.45 5.52 -6.18
N ASP A 81 4.02 4.56 -6.89
CA ASP A 81 3.69 4.22 -8.28
C ASP A 81 2.77 3.00 -8.42
N GLY A 82 2.25 2.52 -7.30
CA GLY A 82 1.44 1.32 -7.22
C GLY A 82 0.90 1.11 -5.81
N CYS A 83 0.30 -0.05 -5.59
CA CYS A 83 -0.20 -0.42 -4.28
C CYS A 83 -0.36 -1.93 -4.15
N SER A 84 -0.42 -2.37 -2.88
CA SER A 84 -0.80 -3.73 -2.53
C SER A 84 -1.99 -3.71 -1.59
N LEU A 85 -3.00 -4.54 -1.86
CA LEU A 85 -4.14 -4.76 -0.97
C LEU A 85 -4.31 -6.26 -0.75
N CYS A 86 -4.94 -6.67 0.34
CA CYS A 86 -5.34 -8.08 0.52
C CYS A 86 -6.86 -8.16 0.70
N VAL A 87 -7.51 -9.05 -0.03
CA VAL A 87 -8.97 -9.16 -0.08
C VAL A 87 -9.41 -10.62 0.07
N PRO A 88 -10.58 -10.90 0.66
CA PRO A 88 -11.19 -12.23 0.62
C PRO A 88 -11.45 -12.72 -0.81
N ASN A 89 -11.40 -14.02 -1.04
CA ASN A 89 -11.57 -14.58 -2.39
C ASN A 89 -12.98 -14.39 -2.97
N HIS A 90 -14.00 -14.24 -2.12
CA HIS A 90 -15.39 -14.10 -2.59
C HIS A 90 -15.69 -12.73 -3.23
N VAL A 91 -14.81 -11.72 -3.07
CA VAL A 91 -14.96 -10.39 -3.71
C VAL A 91 -14.10 -10.21 -4.96
N LEU A 92 -13.41 -11.26 -5.42
CA LEU A 92 -12.42 -11.13 -6.49
C LEU A 92 -12.99 -10.61 -7.82
N ASP A 93 -14.24 -10.92 -8.13
CA ASP A 93 -14.85 -10.50 -9.39
C ASP A 93 -15.05 -8.98 -9.45
N VAL A 94 -15.65 -8.38 -8.40
CA VAL A 94 -15.82 -6.92 -8.34
C VAL A 94 -14.49 -6.18 -8.22
N VAL A 95 -13.50 -6.78 -7.54
CA VAL A 95 -12.14 -6.24 -7.45
C VAL A 95 -11.45 -6.26 -8.80
N ARG A 96 -11.57 -7.35 -9.56
CA ARG A 96 -11.00 -7.49 -10.90
C ARG A 96 -11.55 -6.43 -11.86
N ASP A 97 -12.85 -6.20 -11.83
CA ASP A 97 -13.51 -5.20 -12.67
C ASP A 97 -13.05 -3.77 -12.31
N ALA A 98 -12.96 -3.44 -11.01
CA ALA A 98 -12.44 -2.15 -10.55
C ALA A 98 -10.97 -1.90 -10.94
N LEU A 99 -10.12 -2.93 -10.84
CA LEU A 99 -8.73 -2.88 -11.27
C LEU A 99 -8.60 -2.63 -12.77
N PHE A 100 -9.37 -3.37 -13.57
CA PHE A 100 -9.32 -3.26 -15.02
C PHE A 100 -9.82 -1.89 -15.51
N ALA A 101 -10.89 -1.37 -14.92
CA ALA A 101 -11.36 0.00 -15.17
C ALA A 101 -10.28 1.04 -14.83
N THR A 102 -9.52 0.85 -13.74
CA THR A 102 -8.43 1.74 -13.35
C THR A 102 -7.20 1.62 -14.26
N LYS A 103 -6.89 0.41 -14.76
CA LYS A 103 -5.87 0.20 -15.81
C LYS A 103 -6.23 0.97 -17.08
N ALA A 104 -7.49 0.89 -17.52
CA ALA A 104 -7.98 1.64 -18.67
C ALA A 104 -7.91 3.16 -18.44
N MET A 105 -8.40 3.65 -17.29
CA MET A 105 -8.38 5.07 -16.92
C MET A 105 -6.95 5.63 -16.93
N SER A 106 -6.00 4.90 -16.33
CA SER A 106 -4.59 5.31 -16.25
C SER A 106 -3.99 5.53 -17.64
N LEU A 107 -4.27 4.60 -18.57
CA LEU A 107 -3.81 4.72 -19.95
C LEU A 107 -4.49 5.88 -20.67
N THR A 108 -5.81 6.03 -20.56
CA THR A 108 -6.56 7.05 -21.30
C THR A 108 -6.29 8.46 -20.81
N GLN A 109 -6.15 8.65 -19.50
CA GLN A 109 -6.06 9.97 -18.88
C GLN A 109 -4.61 10.46 -18.75
N PHE A 110 -3.68 9.53 -18.52
CA PHE A 110 -2.28 9.86 -18.23
C PHE A 110 -1.28 9.26 -19.22
N GLY A 111 -1.71 8.37 -20.12
CA GLY A 111 -0.78 7.65 -21.00
C GLY A 111 0.12 6.68 -20.24
N LEU A 112 -0.27 6.27 -19.03
CA LEU A 112 0.53 5.39 -18.17
C LEU A 112 0.05 3.94 -18.29
N GLU A 113 0.98 3.02 -18.53
CA GLU A 113 0.70 1.59 -18.51
C GLU A 113 0.67 1.09 -17.05
N LEU A 114 -0.52 0.68 -16.59
CA LEU A 114 -0.71 0.10 -15.26
C LEU A 114 -0.71 -1.42 -15.33
N ARG A 115 0.23 -2.07 -14.64
CA ARG A 115 0.18 -3.50 -14.35
C ARG A 115 -0.77 -3.73 -13.18
N ILE A 116 -1.60 -4.76 -13.30
CA ILE A 116 -2.52 -5.20 -12.24
C ILE A 116 -2.48 -6.72 -12.15
N GLY A 117 -2.61 -7.26 -10.96
CA GLY A 117 -2.67 -8.69 -10.75
C GLY A 117 -3.28 -9.07 -9.41
N ILE A 118 -3.72 -10.32 -9.32
CA ILE A 118 -4.25 -10.91 -8.09
C ILE A 118 -3.57 -12.26 -7.87
N VAL A 119 -2.84 -12.38 -6.76
CA VAL A 119 -2.10 -13.58 -6.38
C VAL A 119 -2.74 -14.20 -5.14
N PRO A 120 -3.24 -15.45 -5.20
CA PRO A 120 -3.79 -16.14 -4.03
C PRO A 120 -2.76 -16.35 -2.93
N ILE A 121 -3.18 -16.23 -1.66
CA ILE A 121 -2.29 -16.50 -0.51
C ILE A 121 -1.75 -17.93 -0.54
N SER A 122 -2.55 -18.90 -0.99
CA SER A 122 -2.12 -20.28 -1.19
C SER A 122 -0.96 -20.42 -2.18
N ALA A 123 -0.93 -19.63 -3.25
CA ALA A 123 0.17 -19.63 -4.23
C ALA A 123 1.44 -19.01 -3.65
N ILE A 124 1.31 -17.95 -2.85
CA ILE A 124 2.41 -17.31 -2.12
C ILE A 124 3.04 -18.29 -1.12
N ARG A 125 2.21 -19.00 -0.35
CA ARG A 125 2.64 -20.04 0.59
C ARG A 125 3.31 -21.23 -0.08
N LYS A 126 2.79 -21.66 -1.23
CA LYS A 126 3.43 -22.72 -2.05
C LYS A 126 4.83 -22.32 -2.52
N ALA A 127 5.09 -21.02 -2.72
CA ALA A 127 6.41 -20.50 -3.06
C ALA A 127 7.35 -20.29 -1.85
N GLY A 128 6.90 -20.63 -0.63
CA GLY A 128 7.70 -20.53 0.59
C GLY A 128 7.66 -19.16 1.28
N PHE A 129 6.75 -18.28 0.87
CA PHE A 129 6.53 -16.96 1.48
C PHE A 129 5.20 -16.91 2.23
N ASP A 130 4.99 -15.88 3.05
CA ASP A 130 3.70 -15.63 3.68
C ASP A 130 3.39 -14.13 3.71
N ILE A 131 2.14 -13.78 3.98
CA ILE A 131 1.76 -12.39 4.25
C ILE A 131 1.14 -12.34 5.63
N LEU A 132 1.86 -11.64 6.52
CA LEU A 132 1.45 -11.35 7.87
C LEU A 132 1.04 -9.88 7.94
N VAL A 133 -0.03 -9.58 8.66
CA VAL A 133 -0.61 -8.23 8.76
C VAL A 133 -0.61 -7.77 10.20
N GLY A 134 -0.05 -6.58 10.43
CA GLY A 134 -0.19 -5.80 11.65
C GLY A 134 -1.06 -4.58 11.40
N LYS A 135 -1.61 -3.98 12.47
CA LYS A 135 -2.46 -2.80 12.39
C LYS A 135 -2.03 -1.77 13.43
N SER A 136 -1.62 -0.59 12.98
CA SER A 136 -1.17 0.51 13.84
C SER A 136 -2.14 1.68 13.78
N GLN A 137 -2.44 2.27 14.93
CA GLN A 137 -3.21 3.51 15.03
C GLN A 137 -2.29 4.72 14.89
N VAL A 138 -2.47 5.48 13.83
CA VAL A 138 -1.70 6.69 13.54
C VAL A 138 -2.40 7.93 14.10
N SER A 139 -3.74 7.92 14.13
CA SER A 139 -4.55 8.95 14.79
C SER A 139 -5.87 8.36 15.29
N GLU A 140 -6.68 9.16 15.99
CA GLU A 140 -8.00 8.74 16.46
C GLU A 140 -8.88 8.17 15.33
N HIS A 141 -8.75 8.72 14.11
CA HIS A 141 -9.58 8.38 12.97
C HIS A 141 -8.85 7.58 11.88
N TYR A 142 -7.60 7.19 12.10
CA TYR A 142 -6.79 6.52 11.09
C TYR A 142 -5.96 5.37 11.65
N THR A 143 -6.13 4.19 11.04
CA THR A 143 -5.29 3.02 11.26
C THR A 143 -4.61 2.63 9.95
N GLN A 144 -3.33 2.27 10.05
CA GLN A 144 -2.49 1.86 8.94
C GLN A 144 -2.19 0.35 9.06
N ALA A 145 -2.29 -0.37 7.94
CA ALA A 145 -1.77 -1.74 7.86
C ALA A 145 -0.24 -1.74 7.74
N ALA A 146 0.39 -2.72 8.40
CA ALA A 146 1.79 -3.06 8.23
C ALA A 146 1.89 -4.51 7.74
N PHE A 147 2.91 -4.81 6.93
CA PHE A 147 3.05 -6.13 6.30
C PHE A 147 4.40 -6.77 6.59
N ALA A 148 4.39 -8.10 6.69
CA ALA A 148 5.57 -8.92 6.95
C ALA A 148 5.47 -10.27 6.22
N GLY A 149 6.56 -11.05 6.22
CA GLY A 149 6.60 -12.40 5.63
C GLY A 149 7.10 -12.47 4.17
N ALA A 150 7.46 -11.33 3.57
CA ALA A 150 7.98 -11.19 2.20
C ALA A 150 7.04 -11.65 1.07
N GLY A 151 5.81 -12.08 1.36
CA GLY A 151 4.84 -12.49 0.36
C GLY A 151 4.36 -11.35 -0.54
N LEU A 152 4.29 -10.10 -0.03
CA LEU A 152 4.00 -8.93 -0.87
C LEU A 152 5.11 -8.67 -1.89
N GLU A 153 6.38 -8.72 -1.47
CA GLU A 153 7.54 -8.56 -2.36
C GLU A 153 7.56 -9.66 -3.44
N TYR A 154 7.27 -10.91 -3.05
CA TYR A 154 7.12 -12.01 -3.99
C TYR A 154 6.00 -11.76 -5.01
N ALA A 155 4.80 -11.38 -4.56
CA ALA A 155 3.66 -11.10 -5.43
C ALA A 155 3.93 -9.91 -6.36
N GLU A 156 4.58 -8.86 -5.85
CA GLU A 156 4.97 -7.70 -6.65
C GLU A 156 5.95 -8.10 -7.76
N ASN A 157 7.01 -8.84 -7.43
CA ASN A 157 7.99 -9.33 -8.41
C ASN A 157 7.33 -10.22 -9.47
N LEU A 158 6.38 -11.05 -9.07
CA LEU A 158 5.63 -11.92 -9.98
C LEU A 158 4.81 -11.11 -11.00
N ILE A 159 4.13 -10.05 -10.55
CA ILE A 159 3.34 -9.18 -11.43
C ILE A 159 4.22 -8.23 -12.24
N LYS A 160 5.39 -7.80 -11.75
CA LYS A 160 6.32 -6.90 -12.46
C LYS A 160 7.13 -7.58 -13.57
N ASN A 161 7.35 -8.88 -13.46
CA ASN A 161 8.28 -9.58 -14.36
C ASN A 161 7.68 -9.81 -15.75
N ASP A 162 8.03 -8.95 -16.71
CA ASP A 162 7.58 -9.08 -18.11
C ASP A 162 8.19 -10.27 -18.86
N ALA A 163 9.29 -10.87 -18.35
CA ALA A 163 9.93 -12.02 -18.98
C ALA A 163 9.23 -13.35 -18.68
N ASN A 164 8.40 -13.40 -17.63
CA ASN A 164 7.66 -14.59 -17.25
C ASN A 164 6.16 -14.33 -17.46
N GLU A 165 5.52 -15.14 -18.29
CA GLU A 165 4.06 -15.19 -18.30
C GLU A 165 3.59 -15.67 -16.92
N THR A 166 2.64 -14.94 -16.34
CA THR A 166 2.00 -15.31 -15.08
C THR A 166 0.49 -15.27 -15.26
N GLU A 167 -0.18 -16.32 -14.81
CA GLU A 167 -1.64 -16.41 -14.80
C GLU A 167 -2.30 -15.41 -13.83
N PHE A 168 -1.51 -14.78 -12.95
CA PHE A 168 -2.01 -13.85 -11.95
C PHE A 168 -2.14 -12.41 -12.45
N ARG A 169 -1.63 -12.09 -13.66
CA ARG A 169 -1.85 -10.80 -14.31
C ARG A 169 -3.26 -10.72 -14.87
N ILE A 170 -3.90 -9.55 -14.71
CA ILE A 170 -5.22 -9.29 -15.27
C ILE A 170 -5.05 -8.57 -16.61
N GLU A 171 -5.33 -9.29 -17.70
CA GLU A 171 -5.32 -8.74 -19.06
C GLU A 171 -6.71 -8.45 -19.62
N SER A 172 -7.76 -9.00 -19.01
CA SER A 172 -9.15 -8.75 -19.39
C SER A 172 -10.09 -8.87 -18.20
N ALA A 173 -11.11 -8.01 -18.15
CA ALA A 173 -12.25 -8.09 -17.23
C ALA A 173 -13.49 -7.43 -17.85
N ASN A 174 -14.57 -7.31 -17.10
CA ASN A 174 -15.73 -6.55 -17.57
C ASN A 174 -15.38 -5.07 -17.68
N ILE A 175 -15.96 -4.39 -18.67
CA ILE A 175 -15.83 -2.94 -18.80
C ILE A 175 -16.87 -2.30 -17.89
N VAL A 176 -16.41 -1.74 -16.78
CA VAL A 176 -17.22 -1.00 -15.81
C VAL A 176 -16.67 0.40 -15.63
N GLN A 177 -17.50 1.30 -15.09
CA GLN A 177 -17.02 2.58 -14.59
C GLN A 177 -16.61 2.42 -13.13
N ALA A 178 -15.33 2.65 -12.83
CA ALA A 178 -14.84 2.64 -11.46
C ALA A 178 -15.30 3.89 -10.70
N ASP A 179 -15.59 3.72 -9.42
CA ASP A 179 -15.90 4.81 -8.50
C ASP A 179 -14.62 5.32 -7.83
N TYR A 180 -14.25 6.58 -8.11
CA TYR A 180 -13.11 7.26 -7.49
C TYR A 180 -13.55 8.28 -6.42
N SER A 181 -14.80 8.22 -5.95
CA SER A 181 -15.33 9.14 -4.94
C SER A 181 -14.45 9.17 -3.68
N GLY A 182 -14.13 10.39 -3.24
CA GLY A 182 -13.24 10.64 -2.10
C GLY A 182 -11.75 10.74 -2.46
N LEU A 183 -11.36 10.50 -3.72
CA LEU A 183 -9.99 10.73 -4.16
C LEU A 183 -9.73 12.22 -4.39
N GLU A 184 -9.03 12.85 -3.46
CA GLU A 184 -8.61 14.23 -3.60
C GLU A 184 -7.34 14.53 -2.80
N CYS A 185 -6.46 15.36 -3.38
CA CYS A 185 -5.37 15.98 -2.63
C CYS A 185 -5.61 17.48 -2.60
N ARG A 186 -6.15 17.97 -1.48
CA ARG A 186 -6.48 19.39 -1.28
C ARG A 186 -5.33 20.21 -0.71
N TRP A 187 -4.25 19.57 -0.31
CA TRP A 187 -3.15 20.22 0.40
C TRP A 187 -2.04 20.65 -0.55
N GLU A 188 -1.48 21.83 -0.31
CA GLU A 188 -0.22 22.24 -0.92
C GLU A 188 0.97 21.55 -0.25
N ASN A 189 2.15 21.70 -0.87
CA ASN A 189 3.39 21.22 -0.28
C ASN A 189 3.62 21.90 1.08
N ILE A 190 3.85 21.09 2.11
CA ILE A 190 4.11 21.55 3.47
C ILE A 190 5.62 21.80 3.58
N PRO A 191 6.06 23.05 3.87
CA PRO A 191 7.49 23.33 4.02
C PRO A 191 8.03 22.68 5.31
N SER A 192 9.32 22.35 5.37
CA SER A 192 9.90 21.81 6.61
C SER A 192 9.93 22.87 7.72
N GLN A 193 9.56 22.51 8.95
CA GLN A 193 9.72 23.38 10.13
C GLN A 193 11.19 23.62 10.48
N HIS A 194 12.05 22.66 10.18
CA HIS A 194 13.44 22.61 10.64
C HIS A 194 14.44 22.67 9.48
N GLY A 195 14.00 23.18 8.32
CA GLY A 195 14.83 23.34 7.12
C GLY A 195 14.84 22.13 6.19
N GLU A 196 14.87 20.91 6.74
CA GLU A 196 14.93 19.67 5.95
C GLU A 196 13.83 18.68 6.34
N THR A 197 13.36 17.88 5.39
CA THR A 197 12.48 16.72 5.63
C THR A 197 13.19 15.48 5.12
N ILE A 198 13.42 14.52 6.01
CA ILE A 198 14.15 13.30 5.68
C ILE A 198 13.14 12.16 5.52
N SER A 199 13.26 11.43 4.42
CA SER A 199 12.58 10.15 4.22
C SER A 199 13.63 9.05 4.16
N LEU A 200 13.46 8.01 4.96
CA LEU A 200 14.39 6.89 5.06
C LEU A 200 13.64 5.58 4.73
N ILE A 201 14.15 4.85 3.74
CA ILE A 201 13.70 3.49 3.43
C ILE A 201 14.82 2.54 3.82
N VAL A 202 14.50 1.55 4.66
CA VAL A 202 15.47 0.57 5.15
C VAL A 202 15.07 -0.82 4.71
N LYS A 203 16.00 -1.55 4.10
CA LYS A 203 15.92 -3.00 3.90
C LYS A 203 17.03 -3.66 4.67
N ALA A 204 16.70 -4.26 5.81
CA ALA A 204 17.70 -4.95 6.62
C ALA A 204 18.17 -6.22 5.90
N LYS A 205 19.49 -6.47 5.93
CA LYS A 205 20.11 -7.66 5.36
C LYS A 205 20.59 -8.55 6.51
N ALA A 206 19.98 -9.70 6.67
CA ALA A 206 20.32 -10.66 7.71
C ALA A 206 20.04 -12.10 7.25
N ASP A 207 20.64 -13.07 7.93
CA ASP A 207 20.52 -14.49 7.58
C ASP A 207 19.15 -15.09 7.92
N ASN A 208 18.42 -14.45 8.84
CA ASN A 208 17.09 -14.89 9.25
C ASN A 208 16.21 -13.71 9.70
N LYS A 209 14.91 -13.99 9.79
CA LYS A 209 13.89 -12.99 10.16
C LYS A 209 14.09 -12.42 11.56
N ILE A 210 14.51 -13.22 12.53
CA ILE A 210 14.72 -12.74 13.90
C ILE A 210 15.76 -11.62 13.92
N GLN A 211 16.87 -11.80 13.20
CA GLN A 211 17.91 -10.79 13.08
C GLN A 211 17.46 -9.57 12.26
N GLU A 212 16.71 -9.77 11.18
CA GLU A 212 16.13 -8.69 10.38
C GLU A 212 15.26 -7.75 11.25
N TYR A 213 14.35 -8.31 12.05
CA TYR A 213 13.48 -7.53 12.95
C TYR A 213 14.23 -6.91 14.14
N LYS A 214 15.32 -7.53 14.59
CA LYS A 214 16.22 -6.91 15.57
C LYS A 214 16.87 -5.66 15.00
N ILE A 215 17.35 -5.69 13.75
CA ILE A 215 17.92 -4.51 13.07
C ILE A 215 16.87 -3.41 12.92
N TYR A 216 15.65 -3.73 12.50
CA TYR A 216 14.58 -2.73 12.43
C TYR A 216 14.30 -2.10 13.80
N SER A 217 14.28 -2.90 14.86
CA SER A 217 14.10 -2.39 16.24
C SER A 217 15.24 -1.45 16.65
N GLU A 218 16.50 -1.82 16.38
CA GLU A 218 17.68 -0.99 16.66
C GLU A 218 17.62 0.35 15.90
N ILE A 219 17.21 0.33 14.64
CA ILE A 219 17.07 1.54 13.82
C ILE A 219 15.96 2.45 14.35
N ILE A 220 14.77 1.91 14.65
CA ILE A 220 13.66 2.70 15.21
C ILE A 220 14.08 3.33 16.54
N ASN A 221 14.74 2.55 17.41
CA ASN A 221 15.25 3.07 18.68
C ASN A 221 16.28 4.18 18.46
N LYS A 222 17.16 4.04 17.47
CA LYS A 222 18.15 5.08 17.16
C LYS A 222 17.53 6.35 16.59
N ILE A 223 16.49 6.22 15.76
CA ILE A 223 15.70 7.36 15.27
C ILE A 223 15.05 8.08 16.45
N ASN A 224 14.42 7.35 17.37
CA ASN A 224 13.80 7.93 18.57
C ASN A 224 14.83 8.59 19.50
N GLU A 225 16.04 8.03 19.61
CA GLU A 225 17.15 8.62 20.38
C GLU A 225 17.61 9.96 19.78
N ILE A 226 17.68 10.06 18.45
CA ILE A 226 18.18 11.25 17.74
C ILE A 226 17.12 12.34 17.63
N TYR A 227 15.89 11.97 17.23
CA TYR A 227 14.83 12.92 16.88
C TYR A 227 13.73 13.06 17.95
N GLY A 228 13.81 12.27 19.02
CA GLY A 228 12.76 12.19 20.03
C GLY A 228 11.57 11.36 19.57
N ASP A 229 10.47 11.44 20.32
CA ASP A 229 9.23 10.74 19.98
C ASP A 229 8.53 11.34 18.73
N GLU A 230 7.42 10.72 18.33
CA GLU A 230 6.63 11.18 17.19
C GLU A 230 6.13 12.63 17.33
N SER A 231 5.99 13.16 18.54
CA SER A 231 5.48 14.53 18.71
C SER A 231 6.50 15.57 18.24
N ASN A 232 7.79 15.25 18.31
CA ASN A 232 8.89 16.13 17.90
C ASN A 232 9.34 15.93 16.45
N SER A 233 9.09 14.75 15.87
CA SER A 233 9.62 14.35 14.55
C SER A 233 8.59 14.36 13.43
N ARG A 234 7.38 14.89 13.67
CA ARG A 234 6.29 14.97 12.68
C ARG A 234 6.60 16.00 11.58
N PRO A 235 6.62 15.61 10.28
CA PRO A 235 6.83 16.56 9.19
C PRO A 235 5.60 17.44 8.91
N ILE A 236 4.43 17.07 9.44
CA ILE A 236 3.16 17.79 9.25
C ILE A 236 2.81 18.55 10.52
N TYR A 237 2.51 19.84 10.37
CA TYR A 237 2.17 20.74 11.46
C TYR A 237 1.10 21.75 11.01
N SER A 238 0.22 22.13 11.94
CA SER A 238 -1.00 22.88 11.62
C SER A 238 -0.73 24.21 10.90
N ALA A 239 0.33 24.94 11.26
CA ALA A 239 0.65 26.22 10.63
C ALA A 239 1.18 26.10 9.18
N GLY A 240 1.66 24.92 8.78
CA GLY A 240 2.14 24.63 7.43
C GLY A 240 1.04 24.18 6.48
N LEU A 241 -0.15 23.87 7.00
CA LEU A 241 -1.28 23.38 6.21
C LEU A 241 -1.92 24.51 5.41
N LYS A 242 -1.84 24.41 4.07
CA LYS A 242 -2.51 25.30 3.13
C LYS A 242 -3.36 24.48 2.18
N GLN A 243 -4.63 24.83 2.06
CA GLN A 243 -5.50 24.23 1.08
C GLN A 243 -5.33 24.92 -0.26
N ARG A 244 -5.23 24.13 -1.33
CA ARG A 244 -5.39 24.63 -2.68
C ARG A 244 -6.89 24.73 -2.98
N LEU A 245 -7.37 25.93 -3.26
CA LEU A 245 -8.69 26.12 -3.88
C LEU A 245 -8.61 25.56 -5.30
N VAL A 246 -9.11 24.35 -5.50
CA VAL A 246 -9.27 23.76 -6.84
C VAL A 246 -10.74 23.91 -7.23
N LEU A 247 -11.01 24.66 -8.30
CA LEU A 247 -12.27 24.55 -9.05
C LEU A 247 -12.36 23.09 -9.53
N VAL A 248 -13.33 22.35 -9.02
CA VAL A 248 -13.60 20.94 -9.36
C VAL A 248 -13.81 20.84 -10.87
N TYR A 249 -13.12 19.89 -11.52
CA TYR A 249 -13.40 19.50 -12.92
C TYR A 249 -14.65 18.63 -12.98
#